data_AF-A0A7S0PKB2-F1
#
_entry.id   AF-A0A7S0PKB2-F1
#
_cell.length_a   1.000
_cell.length_b   1.000
_cell.length_c   1.000
_cell.angle_alpha   90.00
_cell.angle_beta   90.00
_cell.angle_gamma   90.00
#
_symmetry.space_group_name_H-M   'P 1'
#
loop_
_entity.id
_entity.type
_entity.pdbx_description
1 polymer ?
#
loop_
_entity_poly.entity_id
_entity_poly.type
_entity_poly.pdbx_seq_one_letter_code
_entity_poly.pdbx_strand_id
1 'polypeptide(L)'
;MSHDFTSAHAQGGAQPQVASVLCCLCAVPMCPNPAGMCVECIRTQIDITEGISKEATVQYCSTCERYLQPPKHWIRADLESKELLTFCIKRIKGLQKVKLVDAGFIWTEPHSKRLKTKLTIQKEELNGAILQ
;
A
#
# COMPACT_ATOMS: atom_id res chain seq x y z
N MET A 1 12.48 -67.15 3.35
CA MET A 1 13.14 -66.26 2.38
C MET A 1 12.28 -66.24 1.14
N SER A 2 11.38 -65.25 1.07
CA SER A 2 10.55 -64.97 -0.09
C SER A 2 10.41 -63.46 -0.12
N HIS A 3 10.98 -62.89 -1.17
CA HIS A 3 10.94 -61.47 -1.50
C HIS A 3 9.51 -61.11 -1.85
N ASP A 4 9.02 -59.96 -1.39
CA ASP A 4 8.19 -59.15 -2.27
C ASP A 4 8.33 -57.66 -1.96
N PHE A 5 8.91 -57.00 -2.94
CA PHE A 5 9.13 -55.57 -3.05
C PHE A 5 7.95 -55.05 -3.86
N THR A 6 7.00 -54.35 -3.25
CA THR A 6 5.93 -53.70 -4.01
C THR A 6 5.72 -52.27 -3.55
N SER A 7 6.54 -51.41 -4.18
CA SER A 7 6.12 -50.28 -4.99
C SER A 7 5.26 -49.18 -4.34
N ALA A 8 5.95 -48.07 -4.09
CA ALA A 8 5.38 -46.75 -3.90
C ALA A 8 4.46 -46.38 -5.09
N HIS A 9 3.18 -46.13 -4.80
CA HIS A 9 2.30 -45.45 -5.73
C HIS A 9 2.49 -43.94 -5.57
N ALA A 10 3.28 -43.36 -6.48
CA ALA A 10 3.32 -41.92 -6.68
C ALA A 10 2.02 -41.49 -7.39
N GLN A 11 1.12 -40.85 -6.66
CA GLN A 11 -0.06 -40.21 -7.25
C GLN A 11 0.36 -38.84 -7.81
N GLY A 12 0.61 -38.79 -9.12
CA GLY A 12 0.77 -37.54 -9.86
C GLY A 12 -0.58 -36.84 -9.99
N GLY A 13 -0.81 -35.82 -9.15
CA GLY A 13 -1.96 -34.92 -9.30
C GLY A 13 -1.79 -34.07 -10.57
N ALA A 14 -2.71 -34.20 -11.52
CA ALA A 14 -2.79 -33.33 -12.68
C ALA A 14 -3.15 -31.91 -12.25
N GLN A 15 -2.17 -31.00 -12.23
CA GLN A 15 -2.44 -29.58 -12.06
C GLN A 15 -3.12 -29.02 -13.31
N PRO A 16 -4.18 -28.21 -13.19
CA PRO A 16 -4.83 -27.57 -14.33
C PRO A 16 -3.79 -26.73 -15.08
N GLN A 17 -3.55 -27.06 -16.35
CA GLN A 17 -2.65 -26.30 -17.21
C GLN A 17 -3.31 -24.96 -17.53
N VAL A 18 -3.02 -23.94 -16.73
CA VAL A 18 -3.43 -22.57 -17.01
C VAL A 18 -2.68 -22.12 -18.27
N ALA A 19 -3.42 -21.82 -19.34
CA ALA A 19 -2.83 -21.30 -20.57
C ALA A 19 -1.98 -20.06 -20.26
N SER A 20 -0.70 -20.06 -20.63
CA SER A 20 0.20 -18.92 -20.41
C SER A 20 0.10 -17.92 -21.57
N VAL A 21 0.04 -16.64 -21.27
CA VAL A 21 0.16 -15.55 -22.26
C VAL A 21 1.41 -14.71 -21.98
N LEU A 22 1.88 -13.97 -22.98
CA LEU A 22 3.02 -13.07 -22.83
C LEU A 22 2.55 -11.68 -22.40
N CYS A 23 3.29 -11.06 -21.48
CA CYS A 23 3.10 -9.65 -21.15
C CYS A 23 3.30 -8.76 -22.40
N CYS A 24 2.40 -7.81 -22.63
CA CYS A 24 2.43 -6.93 -23.80
C CYS A 24 3.62 -5.95 -23.84
N LEU A 25 4.32 -5.73 -22.71
CA LEU A 25 5.46 -4.80 -22.63
C LEU A 25 6.83 -5.49 -22.58
N CYS A 26 6.96 -6.57 -21.81
CA CYS A 26 8.25 -7.22 -21.55
C CYS A 26 8.32 -8.68 -22.01
N ALA A 27 7.24 -9.21 -22.61
CA ALA A 27 7.13 -10.58 -23.11
C ALA A 27 7.38 -11.69 -22.06
N VAL A 28 7.36 -11.38 -20.77
CA VAL A 28 7.45 -12.40 -19.71
C VAL A 28 6.19 -13.28 -19.73
N PRO A 29 6.32 -14.62 -19.66
CA PRO A 29 5.18 -15.52 -19.53
C PRO A 29 4.42 -15.28 -18.23
N MET A 30 3.09 -15.16 -18.31
CA MET A 30 2.23 -14.90 -17.17
C MET A 30 0.86 -15.58 -17.32
N CYS A 31 0.10 -15.64 -16.22
CA CYS A 31 -1.30 -16.01 -16.29
C CYS A 31 -2.10 -14.90 -16.99
N PRO A 32 -3.11 -15.24 -17.83
CA PRO A 32 -3.93 -14.25 -18.51
C PRO A 32 -4.64 -13.34 -17.52
N ASN A 33 -4.54 -12.04 -17.73
CA ASN A 33 -5.30 -11.03 -17.01
C ASN A 33 -5.85 -9.99 -18.01
N PRO A 34 -6.90 -9.23 -17.65
CA PRO A 34 -7.47 -8.22 -18.55
C PRO A 34 -6.54 -7.05 -18.86
N ALA A 35 -5.52 -6.81 -18.02
CA ALA A 35 -4.52 -5.79 -18.28
C ALA A 35 -3.54 -6.18 -19.40
N GLY A 36 -3.41 -7.48 -19.71
CA GLY A 36 -2.40 -7.98 -20.65
C GLY A 36 -0.95 -7.72 -20.18
N MET A 37 -0.75 -7.32 -18.92
CA MET A 37 0.53 -6.89 -18.37
C MET A 37 0.93 -7.74 -17.17
N CYS A 38 2.24 -8.04 -17.03
CA CYS A 38 2.75 -8.72 -15.84
C CYS A 38 2.75 -7.77 -14.64
N VAL A 39 2.79 -8.33 -13.43
CA VAL A 39 2.73 -7.57 -12.16
C VAL A 39 3.79 -6.46 -12.08
N GLU A 40 4.99 -6.71 -12.59
CA GLU A 40 6.08 -5.72 -12.55
C GLU A 40 5.85 -4.55 -13.51
N CYS A 41 5.34 -4.84 -14.71
CA CYS A 41 4.94 -3.81 -15.65
C CYS A 41 3.76 -2.99 -15.11
N ILE A 42 2.79 -3.63 -14.45
CA ILE A 42 1.66 -2.94 -13.82
C ILE A 42 2.17 -1.97 -12.74
N ARG A 43 3.08 -2.42 -11.85
CA ARG A 43 3.68 -1.57 -10.80
C ARG A 43 4.44 -0.37 -11.35
N THR A 44 5.08 -0.54 -12.49
CA THR A 44 5.91 0.52 -13.10
C THR A 44 5.06 1.53 -13.88
N GLN A 45 3.98 1.08 -14.52
CA GLN A 45 3.17 1.90 -15.42
C GLN A 45 2.01 2.60 -14.70
N ILE A 46 1.51 2.04 -13.60
CA ILE A 46 0.35 2.58 -12.88
C ILE A 46 0.81 3.29 -11.60
N ASP A 47 0.68 4.62 -11.57
CA ASP A 47 0.89 5.39 -10.34
C ASP A 47 -0.38 5.37 -9.47
N ILE A 48 -0.32 4.59 -8.39
CA ILE A 48 -1.40 4.50 -7.39
C ILE A 48 -1.55 5.76 -6.53
N THR A 49 -0.59 6.69 -6.59
CA THR A 49 -0.58 7.94 -5.81
C THR A 49 -1.26 9.11 -6.54
N GLU A 50 -1.73 8.90 -7.76
CA GLU A 50 -2.41 9.92 -8.55
C GLU A 50 -3.64 10.50 -7.81
N GLY A 51 -3.63 11.83 -7.65
CA GLY A 51 -4.71 12.55 -6.97
C GLY A 51 -4.63 12.55 -5.44
N ILE A 52 -3.57 11.99 -4.83
CA ILE A 52 -3.31 12.08 -3.39
C ILE A 52 -2.36 13.27 -3.12
N SER A 53 -2.76 14.16 -2.22
CA SER A 53 -1.91 15.28 -1.81
C SER A 53 -0.76 14.80 -0.91
N LYS A 54 0.49 14.97 -1.35
CA LYS A 54 1.70 14.56 -0.60
C LYS A 54 2.08 15.54 0.52
N GLU A 55 1.50 16.74 0.51
CA GLU A 55 1.78 17.81 1.47
C GLU A 55 0.48 18.41 2.03
N ALA A 56 0.49 18.74 3.32
CA ALA A 56 -0.61 19.40 3.99
C ALA A 56 -0.09 20.36 5.07
N THR A 57 -0.68 21.56 5.13
CA THR A 57 -0.34 22.56 6.16
C THR A 57 -1.21 22.38 7.39
N VAL A 58 -0.57 22.29 8.55
CA VAL A 58 -1.22 22.21 9.85
C VAL A 58 -0.88 23.46 10.67
N GLN A 59 -1.86 23.98 11.41
CA GLN A 59 -1.64 25.11 12.30
C GLN A 59 -1.43 24.57 13.71
N TYR A 60 -0.36 25.01 14.37
CA TYR A 60 0.03 24.59 15.70
C TYR A 60 0.23 25.82 16.58
N CYS A 61 -0.34 25.80 17.79
CA CYS A 61 -0.15 26.84 18.79
C CYS A 61 0.90 26.38 19.80
N SER A 62 2.05 27.07 19.86
CA SER A 62 3.14 26.76 20.79
C SER A 62 2.79 27.03 22.25
N THR A 63 1.89 27.96 22.54
CA THR A 63 1.48 28.30 23.91
C THR A 63 0.50 27.28 24.48
N CYS A 64 -0.38 26.74 23.65
CA CYS A 64 -1.43 25.81 24.07
C CYS A 64 -1.09 24.34 23.81
N GLU A 65 -0.02 24.07 23.05
CA GLU A 65 0.38 22.74 22.56
C GLU A 65 -0.76 22.02 21.81
N ARG A 66 -1.47 22.76 20.96
CA ARG A 66 -2.65 22.25 20.25
C ARG A 66 -2.55 22.45 18.73
N TYR A 67 -3.11 21.50 18.01
CA TYR A 67 -3.28 21.52 16.56
C TYR A 67 -4.70 21.98 16.20
N LEU A 68 -4.81 22.91 15.26
CA LEU A 68 -6.10 23.35 14.75
C LEU A 68 -6.66 22.31 13.78
N GLN A 69 -7.86 21.85 14.08
CA GLN A 69 -8.75 21.14 13.18
C GLN A 69 -9.85 22.13 12.70
N PRO A 70 -9.76 22.64 11.45
CA PRO A 70 -10.76 23.50 10.85
C PRO A 70 -12.14 22.86 10.94
N PRO A 71 -13.20 23.66 11.19
CA PRO A 71 -13.22 25.12 11.16
C PRO A 71 -12.75 25.86 12.43
N LYS A 72 -12.92 25.28 13.64
CA LYS A 72 -12.58 25.97 14.92
C LYS A 72 -12.11 25.03 16.05
N HIS A 73 -11.94 23.74 15.79
CA HIS A 73 -11.65 22.76 16.83
C HIS A 73 -10.14 22.68 17.09
N TRP A 74 -9.71 22.54 18.34
CA TRP A 74 -8.29 22.43 18.71
C TRP A 74 -8.06 21.14 19.48
N ILE A 75 -7.18 20.30 18.97
CA ILE A 75 -6.81 19.03 19.60
C ILE A 75 -5.45 19.15 20.26
N ARG A 76 -5.29 18.60 21.46
CA ARG A 76 -3.96 18.35 22.02
C ARG A 76 -3.49 17.00 21.48
N ALA A 77 -2.25 16.93 21.04
CA ALA A 77 -1.62 15.69 20.61
C ALA A 77 -0.11 15.82 20.81
N ASP A 78 0.53 14.77 21.31
CA ASP A 78 1.98 14.78 21.49
C ASP A 78 2.69 14.50 20.16
N LEU A 79 3.96 14.89 20.07
CA LEU A 79 4.81 14.53 18.93
C LEU A 79 4.91 13.01 18.82
N GLU A 80 4.85 12.52 17.58
CA GLU A 80 4.91 11.08 17.26
C GLU A 80 3.80 10.23 17.90
N SER A 81 2.70 10.85 18.36
CA SER A 81 1.54 10.16 18.91
C SER A 81 0.59 9.60 17.84
N LYS A 82 -0.18 8.56 18.20
CA LYS A 82 -1.23 7.98 17.34
C LYS A 82 -2.33 9.00 16.99
N GLU A 83 -2.62 9.91 17.91
CA GLU A 83 -3.61 10.96 17.73
C GLU A 83 -3.17 11.96 16.66
N LEU A 84 -1.91 12.41 16.74
CA LEU A 84 -1.32 13.30 15.74
C LEU A 84 -1.27 12.63 14.36
N LEU A 85 -0.91 11.35 14.30
CA LEU A 85 -0.89 10.58 13.06
C LEU A 85 -2.28 10.55 12.40
N THR A 86 -3.31 10.21 13.20
CA THR A 86 -4.70 10.19 12.73
C THR A 86 -5.15 11.56 12.24
N PHE A 87 -4.76 12.63 12.93
CA PHE A 87 -5.02 14.00 12.49
C PHE A 87 -4.34 14.31 11.15
N CYS A 88 -3.06 13.97 10.98
CA CYS A 88 -2.33 14.18 9.74
C CYS A 88 -2.96 13.42 8.56
N ILE A 89 -3.31 12.15 8.76
CA ILE A 89 -3.94 11.30 7.73
C ILE A 89 -5.27 11.91 7.25
N LYS A 90 -6.10 12.41 8.18
CA LYS A 90 -7.39 13.05 7.84
C LYS A 90 -7.24 14.35 7.05
N ARG A 91 -6.08 14.99 7.07
CA ARG A 91 -5.81 16.22 6.29
C ARG A 91 -5.45 15.94 4.84
N ILE A 92 -5.04 14.72 4.52
CA ILE A 92 -4.63 14.35 3.17
C ILE A 92 -5.87 14.17 2.29
N LYS A 93 -5.92 14.94 1.20
CA LYS A 93 -6.98 14.81 0.20
C LYS A 93 -6.69 13.61 -0.71
N GLY A 94 -7.73 12.93 -1.15
CA GLY A 94 -7.64 11.79 -2.08
C GLY A 94 -7.45 10.42 -1.41
N LEU A 95 -7.16 10.38 -0.10
CA LEU A 95 -6.95 9.10 0.61
C LEU A 95 -8.22 8.23 0.69
N GLN A 96 -9.41 8.80 0.51
CA GLN A 96 -10.68 8.04 0.52
C GLN A 96 -10.83 7.06 -0.67
N LYS A 97 -10.02 7.24 -1.72
CA LYS A 97 -10.06 6.40 -2.92
C LYS A 97 -9.20 5.14 -2.81
N VAL A 98 -8.35 5.07 -1.80
CA VAL A 98 -7.36 4.00 -1.59
C VAL A 98 -7.50 3.46 -0.18
N LYS A 99 -7.16 2.20 0.01
CA LYS A 99 -7.18 1.56 1.33
C LYS A 99 -5.85 1.83 2.03
N LEU A 100 -5.88 2.44 3.22
CA LEU A 100 -4.68 2.60 4.03
C LEU A 100 -4.33 1.25 4.69
N VAL A 101 -3.09 0.79 4.51
CA VAL A 101 -2.57 -0.46 5.10
C VAL A 101 -1.77 -0.17 6.37
N ASP A 102 -0.83 0.77 6.27
CA ASP A 102 0.05 1.15 7.37
C ASP A 102 0.35 2.65 7.34
N ALA A 103 0.65 3.20 8.52
CA ALA A 103 1.04 4.59 8.66
C ALA A 103 1.99 4.76 9.86
N GLY A 104 3.03 5.57 9.68
CA GLY A 104 3.98 5.87 10.74
C GLY A 104 4.64 7.23 10.55
N PHE A 105 5.28 7.73 11.60
CA PHE A 105 6.14 8.90 11.50
C PHE A 105 7.53 8.51 11.00
N ILE A 106 8.11 9.41 10.20
CA ILE A 106 9.53 9.37 9.87
C ILE A 106 10.17 10.42 10.76
N TRP A 107 11.19 10.02 11.52
CA TRP A 107 11.90 10.94 12.39
C TRP A 107 12.42 12.14 11.59
N THR A 108 12.21 13.32 12.14
CA THR A 108 12.69 14.59 11.60
C THR A 108 13.38 15.36 12.71
N GLU A 109 14.38 16.14 12.33
CA GLU A 109 15.07 17.06 13.23
C GLU A 109 14.07 17.87 14.10
N PRO A 110 14.25 17.96 15.43
CA PRO A 110 13.30 18.60 16.36
C PRO A 110 12.94 20.05 16.02
N HIS A 111 13.82 20.77 15.32
CA HIS A 111 13.62 22.18 14.96
C HIS A 111 12.91 22.39 13.62
N SER A 112 12.73 21.35 12.82
CA SER A 112 12.33 21.49 11.42
C SER A 112 10.88 21.96 11.21
N LYS A 113 10.05 22.00 12.27
CA LYS A 113 8.59 22.29 12.21
C LYS A 113 7.86 21.49 11.12
N ARG A 114 8.43 20.37 10.67
CA ARG A 114 7.93 19.51 9.60
C ARG A 114 7.60 18.16 10.18
N LEU A 115 6.38 17.69 9.96
CA LEU A 115 5.96 16.34 10.29
C LEU A 115 6.04 15.49 9.03
N LYS A 116 6.94 14.51 8.99
CA LYS A 116 7.00 13.53 7.90
C LYS A 116 6.27 12.26 8.32
N THR A 117 5.32 11.83 7.51
CA THR A 117 4.61 10.56 7.71
C THR A 117 4.88 9.65 6.53
N LYS A 118 5.13 8.37 6.81
CA LYS A 118 5.15 7.30 5.82
C LYS A 118 3.77 6.67 5.80
N LEU A 119 3.16 6.63 4.62
CA LEU A 119 1.87 5.96 4.41
C LEU A 119 2.08 4.82 3.43
N THR A 120 1.47 3.68 3.73
CA THR A 120 1.40 2.53 2.84
C THR A 120 -0.06 2.37 2.47
N ILE A 121 -0.35 2.55 1.19
CA ILE A 121 -1.69 2.55 0.62
C ILE A 121 -1.83 1.35 -0.31
N GLN A 122 -3.06 0.90 -0.49
CA GLN A 122 -3.40 -0.19 -1.37
C GLN A 122 -4.52 0.28 -2.29
N LYS A 123 -4.33 0.12 -3.59
CA LYS A 123 -5.34 0.42 -4.59
C LYS A 123 -5.70 -0.87 -5.33
N GLU A 124 -7.00 -1.17 -5.38
CA GLU A 124 -7.52 -2.28 -6.17
C GLU A 124 -7.82 -1.74 -7.58
N GLU A 125 -6.82 -1.75 -8.46
CA GLU A 125 -7.05 -1.37 -9.86
C GLU A 125 -6.87 -2.58 -10.78
N LEU A 126 -7.90 -2.85 -11.57
CA LEU A 126 -8.00 -3.91 -12.57
C LEU A 126 -7.67 -5.33 -12.04
N ASN A 127 -8.73 -6.06 -11.70
CA ASN A 127 -8.73 -7.51 -11.65
C ASN A 127 -7.99 -8.18 -10.48
N GLY A 128 -8.16 -7.65 -9.26
CA GLY A 128 -7.77 -8.35 -8.03
C GLY A 128 -6.26 -8.42 -7.78
N ALA A 129 -5.44 -7.77 -8.61
CA ALA A 129 -4.04 -7.54 -8.31
C ALA A 129 -3.94 -6.45 -7.23
N ILE A 130 -3.52 -6.86 -6.04
CA ILE A 130 -3.25 -5.95 -4.93
C ILE A 130 -1.91 -5.26 -5.18
N LEU A 131 -1.95 -3.94 -5.38
CA LEU A 131 -0.77 -3.08 -5.44
C LEU A 131 -0.66 -2.30 -4.12
N GLN A 132 0.54 -2.27 -3.54
CA GLN A 132 0.86 -1.65 -2.24
C GLN A 132 2.01 -0.66 -2.39
#